data_AF-C7NIJ5-F1
#
_entry.id   AF-C7NIJ5-F1
#
_cell.length_a   1.000
_cell.length_b   1.000
_cell.length_c   1.000
_cell.angle_alpha   90.00
_cell.angle_beta   90.00
_cell.angle_gamma   90.00
#
_symmetry.space_group_name_H-M   'P 1'
#
loop_
_entity.id
_entity.type
_entity.pdbx_description
1 polymer ?
#
loop_
_entity_poly.entity_id
_entity_poly.type
_entity_poly.pdbx_seq_one_letter_code
_entity_poly.pdbx_strand_id
1 'polypeptide(L)'
;MAPRSGFATTLMALAEASADRPPASPPVIAIHHDGEHLELVRPGEPAVRLRCTPDREAAQEEIRAQLGWTWAGTDLAALGDVAPWSHGLGWEVYLHDIGRYWFLVEDLREERGEAVRAEALWQDGDRFCVRLRSSHGTTTESRPLNGLDFTGALGLEMAFDHLRQVRRPGAEHA
;
A
#
# COMPACT_ATOMS: atom_id res chain seq x y z
N MET A 1 -6.21 18.85 -11.08
CA MET A 1 -6.09 17.51 -10.46
C MET A 1 -4.79 16.94 -10.97
N ALA A 2 -3.79 16.77 -10.10
CA ALA A 2 -2.50 16.20 -10.52
C ALA A 2 -2.73 14.77 -11.07
N PRO A 3 -1.94 14.32 -12.07
CA PRO A 3 -2.02 12.94 -12.52
C PRO A 3 -1.69 12.01 -11.35
N ARG A 4 -2.58 11.04 -11.06
CA ARG A 4 -2.32 10.02 -10.02
C ARG A 4 -1.04 9.27 -10.36
N SER A 5 -0.17 9.07 -9.38
CA SER A 5 1.06 8.30 -9.60
C SER A 5 0.75 6.86 -9.98
N GLY A 6 1.59 6.28 -10.83
CA GLY A 6 1.43 4.89 -11.25
C GLY A 6 1.48 3.92 -10.07
N PHE A 7 2.26 4.24 -9.04
CA PHE A 7 2.29 3.49 -7.78
C PHE A 7 0.90 3.42 -7.13
N ALA A 8 0.27 4.58 -6.92
CA ALA A 8 -1.04 4.69 -6.27
C ALA A 8 -2.12 3.90 -7.02
N THR A 9 -2.20 4.08 -8.35
CA THR A 9 -3.17 3.36 -9.19
C THR A 9 -2.94 1.85 -9.16
N THR A 10 -1.68 1.41 -9.28
CA THR A 10 -1.35 -0.03 -9.30
C THR A 10 -1.63 -0.68 -7.94
N LEU A 11 -1.39 0.03 -6.84
CA LEU A 11 -1.68 -0.45 -5.49
C LEU A 11 -3.18 -0.64 -5.25
N MET A 12 -4.02 0.29 -5.70
CA MET A 12 -5.48 0.14 -5.64
C MET A 12 -5.97 -1.03 -6.49
N ALA A 13 -5.46 -1.18 -7.72
CA ALA A 13 -5.80 -2.32 -8.58
C ALA A 13 -5.40 -3.66 -7.93
N LEU A 14 -4.25 -3.70 -7.24
CA LEU A 14 -3.81 -4.88 -6.49
C LEU A 14 -4.70 -5.19 -5.28
N ALA A 15 -5.17 -4.17 -4.57
CA ALA A 15 -6.10 -4.34 -3.46
C ALA A 15 -7.40 -5.01 -3.93
N GLU A 16 -7.96 -4.52 -5.04
CA GLU A 16 -9.15 -5.10 -5.67
C GLU A 16 -8.89 -6.54 -6.14
N ALA A 17 -7.75 -6.80 -6.80
CA ALA A 17 -7.33 -8.16 -7.18
C ALA A 17 -7.19 -9.11 -6.00
N SER A 18 -6.65 -8.63 -4.89
CA SER A 18 -6.42 -9.44 -3.68
C SER A 18 -7.73 -9.77 -2.98
N ALA A 19 -8.69 -8.83 -2.96
CA ALA A 19 -10.01 -9.03 -2.40
C ALA A 19 -10.84 -10.05 -3.21
N ASP A 20 -10.64 -10.06 -4.52
CA ASP A 20 -11.29 -10.99 -5.47
C ASP A 20 -10.52 -12.30 -5.71
N ARG A 21 -9.47 -12.55 -4.93
CA ARG A 21 -8.59 -13.69 -5.16
C ARG A 21 -9.38 -15.01 -5.18
N PRO A 22 -9.13 -15.92 -6.16
CA PRO A 22 -9.76 -17.22 -6.16
C PRO A 22 -9.53 -17.99 -4.85
N PRO A 23 -10.53 -18.76 -4.36
CA PRO A 23 -10.36 -19.59 -3.19
C PRO A 23 -9.14 -20.53 -3.34
N ALA A 24 -8.36 -20.68 -2.27
CA ALA A 24 -7.11 -21.45 -2.20
C ALA A 24 -5.89 -20.88 -2.97
N SER A 25 -6.00 -19.77 -3.70
CA SER A 25 -4.82 -19.10 -4.25
C SER A 25 -4.00 -18.44 -3.13
N PRO A 26 -2.64 -18.49 -3.18
CA PRO A 26 -1.80 -17.85 -2.17
C PRO A 26 -1.95 -16.31 -2.15
N PRO A 27 -2.09 -15.68 -0.98
CA PRO A 27 -2.21 -14.23 -0.86
C PRO A 27 -0.89 -13.52 -1.19
N VAL A 28 -0.98 -12.28 -1.67
CA VAL A 28 0.15 -11.35 -1.63
C VAL A 28 0.32 -10.88 -0.19
N ILE A 29 1.49 -11.15 0.40
CA ILE A 29 1.79 -10.84 1.81
C ILE A 29 2.84 -9.74 1.95
N ALA A 30 3.59 -9.45 0.90
CA ALA A 30 4.52 -8.33 0.87
C ALA A 30 4.64 -7.75 -0.54
N ILE A 31 4.98 -6.48 -0.58
CA ILE A 31 5.14 -5.66 -1.77
C ILE A 31 6.43 -4.87 -1.57
N HIS A 32 7.38 -4.97 -2.49
CA HIS A 32 8.52 -4.06 -2.57
C HIS A 32 8.32 -3.07 -3.71
N HIS A 33 8.73 -1.82 -3.52
CA HIS A 33 8.56 -0.77 -4.51
C HIS A 33 9.89 -0.06 -4.74
N ASP A 34 10.30 0.00 -6.01
CA ASP A 34 11.56 0.63 -6.44
C ASP A 34 11.38 1.93 -7.23
N GLY A 35 10.14 2.43 -7.30
CA GLY A 35 9.75 3.65 -8.00
C GLY A 35 8.98 3.37 -9.31
N GLU A 36 9.41 2.38 -10.08
CA GLU A 36 8.76 2.04 -11.35
C GLU A 36 8.01 0.71 -11.29
N HIS A 37 8.36 -0.17 -10.35
CA HIS A 37 7.79 -1.51 -10.26
C HIS A 37 7.36 -1.85 -8.84
N LEU A 38 6.33 -2.69 -8.76
CA LEU A 38 5.97 -3.44 -7.57
C LEU A 38 6.48 -4.86 -7.72
N GLU A 39 7.24 -5.35 -6.75
CA GLU A 39 7.57 -6.76 -6.60
C GLU A 39 6.65 -7.37 -5.54
N LEU A 40 5.79 -8.28 -5.95
CA LEU A 40 4.78 -8.94 -5.14
C LEU A 40 5.32 -10.27 -4.63
N VAL A 41 5.24 -10.48 -3.33
CA VAL A 41 5.69 -11.70 -2.67
C VAL A 41 4.49 -12.48 -2.16
N ARG A 42 4.46 -13.78 -2.50
CA ARG A 42 3.42 -14.74 -2.09
C ARG A 42 4.08 -15.95 -1.42
N PRO A 43 3.45 -16.57 -0.40
CA PRO A 43 4.02 -17.72 0.30
C PRO A 43 4.28 -18.89 -0.65
N GLY A 44 5.52 -19.39 -0.68
CA GLY A 44 5.89 -20.58 -1.45
C GLY A 44 5.93 -20.38 -2.97
N GLU A 45 5.79 -19.16 -3.47
CA GLU A 45 5.85 -18.83 -4.91
C GLU A 45 6.98 -17.85 -5.23
N PRO A 46 7.51 -17.86 -6.47
CA PRO A 46 8.42 -16.82 -6.93
C PRO A 46 7.78 -15.43 -6.86
N ALA A 47 8.61 -14.42 -6.58
CA ALA A 47 8.16 -13.04 -6.59
C ALA A 47 7.75 -12.62 -8.02
N VAL A 48 6.68 -11.83 -8.10
CA VAL A 48 6.11 -11.33 -9.35
C VAL A 48 6.40 -9.85 -9.46
N ARG A 49 6.96 -9.40 -10.59
CA ARG A 49 7.28 -7.99 -10.82
C ARG A 49 6.26 -7.37 -11.78
N LEU A 50 5.65 -6.26 -11.35
CA LEU A 50 4.64 -5.50 -12.07
C LEU A 50 5.12 -4.08 -12.33
N ARG A 51 4.80 -3.52 -13.50
CA ARG A 51 5.09 -2.11 -13.78
C ARG A 51 4.01 -1.20 -13.18
N CYS A 52 4.44 -0.16 -12.48
CA CYS A 52 3.55 0.89 -11.99
C CYS A 52 2.99 1.68 -13.18
N THR A 53 1.66 1.76 -13.30
CA THR A 53 0.98 2.49 -14.38
C THR A 53 -0.17 3.35 -13.85
N PRO A 54 -0.38 4.57 -14.38
CA PRO A 54 -1.53 5.40 -14.02
C PRO A 54 -2.84 4.91 -14.66
N ASP A 55 -2.75 3.98 -15.62
CA ASP A 55 -3.89 3.34 -16.26
C ASP A 55 -4.39 2.18 -15.39
N ARG A 56 -5.58 2.35 -14.80
CA ARG A 56 -6.18 1.36 -13.92
C ARG A 56 -6.44 0.06 -14.67
N GLU A 57 -7.01 0.10 -15.88
CA GLU A 57 -7.38 -1.10 -16.63
C GLU A 57 -6.13 -1.90 -17.01
N ALA A 58 -5.05 -1.21 -17.41
CA ALA A 58 -3.78 -1.86 -17.69
C ALA A 58 -3.16 -2.52 -16.45
N ALA A 59 -3.12 -1.83 -15.29
CA ALA A 59 -2.64 -2.42 -14.04
C ALA A 59 -3.43 -3.69 -13.68
N GLN A 60 -4.75 -3.57 -13.81
CA GLN A 60 -5.72 -4.59 -13.54
C GLN A 60 -5.49 -5.86 -14.40
N GLU A 61 -5.27 -5.70 -15.71
CA GLU A 61 -4.96 -6.80 -16.62
C GLU A 61 -3.60 -7.45 -16.34
N GLU A 62 -2.56 -6.64 -16.08
CA GLU A 62 -1.21 -7.14 -15.79
C GLU A 62 -1.19 -7.97 -14.51
N ILE A 63 -1.85 -7.50 -13.44
CA ILE A 63 -1.97 -8.23 -12.17
C ILE A 63 -2.62 -9.59 -12.39
N ARG A 64 -3.73 -9.65 -13.12
CA ARG A 64 -4.43 -10.91 -13.41
C ARG A 64 -3.54 -11.88 -14.19
N ALA A 65 -2.88 -11.39 -15.24
CA ALA A 65 -2.02 -12.21 -16.08
C ALA A 65 -0.85 -12.81 -15.29
N GLN A 66 -0.23 -12.00 -14.42
CA GLN A 66 0.96 -12.41 -13.67
C GLN A 66 0.64 -13.27 -12.44
N LEU A 67 -0.49 -13.03 -11.77
CA LEU A 67 -0.93 -13.81 -10.61
C LEU A 67 -1.76 -15.04 -10.98
N GLY A 68 -2.20 -15.14 -12.23
CA GLY A 68 -3.08 -16.21 -12.71
C GLY A 68 -4.49 -16.15 -12.09
N TRP A 69 -4.93 -14.97 -11.66
CA TRP A 69 -6.22 -14.78 -10.99
C TRP A 69 -7.28 -14.32 -11.98
N THR A 70 -8.43 -14.98 -11.95
CA THR A 70 -9.65 -14.54 -12.64
C THR A 70 -10.49 -13.69 -11.69
N TRP A 71 -10.91 -12.49 -12.10
CA TRP A 71 -11.74 -11.64 -11.25
C TRP A 71 -13.16 -12.16 -11.08
N ALA A 72 -13.62 -12.17 -9.83
CA ALA A 72 -14.99 -12.53 -9.46
C ALA A 72 -15.92 -11.30 -9.36
N GLY A 73 -15.39 -10.07 -9.28
CA GLY A 73 -16.17 -8.83 -9.24
C GLY A 73 -16.59 -8.40 -7.84
N THR A 74 -15.81 -8.73 -6.82
CA THR A 74 -15.97 -8.24 -5.44
C THR A 74 -15.63 -6.76 -5.41
N ASP A 75 -16.68 -5.96 -5.33
CA ASP A 75 -16.54 -4.56 -4.98
C ASP A 75 -16.30 -4.46 -3.46
N LEU A 76 -15.11 -4.00 -3.06
CA LEU A 76 -14.78 -3.70 -1.65
C LEU A 76 -15.78 -2.69 -1.05
N ALA A 77 -16.39 -1.83 -1.86
CA ALA A 77 -17.45 -0.92 -1.42
C ALA A 77 -18.82 -1.61 -1.26
N ALA A 78 -19.00 -2.84 -1.76
CA ALA A 78 -20.23 -3.62 -1.66
C ALA A 78 -20.28 -4.58 -0.46
N LEU A 79 -19.28 -4.53 0.44
CA LEU A 79 -19.22 -5.36 1.66
C LEU A 79 -20.35 -5.09 2.68
N GLY A 80 -21.24 -4.13 2.41
CA GLY A 80 -22.40 -3.80 3.25
C GLY A 80 -21.99 -3.10 4.56
N ASP A 81 -22.82 -3.21 5.60
CA ASP A 81 -22.61 -2.52 6.88
C ASP A 81 -21.60 -3.23 7.80
N VAL A 82 -21.12 -4.42 7.42
CA VAL A 82 -20.14 -5.17 8.21
C VAL A 82 -18.74 -4.69 7.86
N ALA A 83 -17.96 -4.33 8.89
CA ALA A 83 -16.63 -3.81 8.67
C ALA A 83 -15.73 -4.85 7.94
N PRO A 84 -14.94 -4.44 6.92
CA PRO A 84 -14.16 -5.35 6.08
C PRO A 84 -13.22 -6.31 6.83
N TRP A 85 -12.71 -5.89 7.99
CA TRP A 85 -11.86 -6.70 8.88
C TRP A 85 -12.56 -7.99 9.34
N SER A 86 -13.88 -7.95 9.48
CA SER A 86 -14.70 -9.13 9.85
C SER A 86 -14.72 -10.19 8.76
N HIS A 87 -14.39 -9.81 7.52
CA HIS A 87 -14.24 -10.69 6.37
C HIS A 87 -12.78 -11.07 6.12
N GLY A 88 -11.85 -10.67 6.99
CA GLY A 88 -10.42 -10.90 6.81
C GLY A 88 -9.76 -10.00 5.75
N LEU A 89 -10.45 -8.95 5.28
CA LEU A 89 -10.01 -8.07 4.19
C LEU A 89 -9.21 -6.85 4.66
N GLY A 90 -8.55 -6.95 5.81
CA GLY A 90 -7.87 -5.79 6.40
C GLY A 90 -6.68 -5.31 5.56
N TRP A 91 -5.92 -6.26 5.02
CA TRP A 91 -4.76 -5.98 4.18
C TRP A 91 -5.17 -5.22 2.92
N GLU A 92 -6.19 -5.71 2.22
CA GLU A 92 -6.72 -5.15 0.99
C GLU A 92 -7.26 -3.73 1.21
N VAL A 93 -8.00 -3.50 2.29
CA VAL A 93 -8.52 -2.16 2.62
C VAL A 93 -7.39 -1.18 2.88
N TYR A 94 -6.34 -1.58 3.60
CA TYR A 94 -5.19 -0.70 3.85
C TYR A 94 -4.42 -0.37 2.58
N LEU A 95 -4.21 -1.36 1.69
CA LEU A 95 -3.60 -1.12 0.38
C LEU A 95 -4.42 -0.14 -0.46
N HIS A 96 -5.74 -0.35 -0.52
CA HIS A 96 -6.65 0.53 -1.25
C HIS A 96 -6.63 1.95 -0.68
N ASP A 97 -6.67 2.10 0.65
CA ASP A 97 -6.62 3.41 1.33
C ASP A 97 -5.34 4.17 1.03
N ILE A 98 -4.19 3.50 1.18
CA ILE A 98 -2.88 4.08 0.89
C ILE A 98 -2.84 4.54 -0.57
N GLY A 99 -3.25 3.70 -1.52
CA GLY A 99 -3.28 4.08 -2.93
C GLY A 99 -4.24 5.23 -3.22
N ARG A 100 -5.43 5.25 -2.60
CA ARG A 100 -6.45 6.28 -2.79
C ARG A 100 -5.98 7.66 -2.33
N TYR A 101 -5.27 7.71 -1.21
CA TYR A 101 -4.85 8.96 -0.56
C TYR A 101 -3.35 9.27 -0.70
N TRP A 102 -2.61 8.50 -1.51
CA TRP A 102 -1.17 8.68 -1.68
C TRP A 102 -0.80 10.07 -2.21
N PHE A 103 -1.70 10.71 -2.98
CA PHE A 103 -1.49 12.08 -3.46
C PHE A 103 -1.24 13.07 -2.30
N LEU A 104 -1.82 12.85 -1.11
CA LEU A 104 -1.56 13.69 0.05
C LEU A 104 -0.12 13.55 0.55
N VAL A 105 0.48 12.37 0.41
CA VAL A 105 1.91 12.14 0.71
C VAL A 105 2.78 12.83 -0.33
N GLU A 106 2.37 12.84 -1.60
CA GLU A 106 3.06 13.54 -2.67
C GLU A 106 3.02 15.06 -2.47
N ASP A 107 1.89 15.61 -2.03
CA ASP A 107 1.72 17.03 -1.69
C ASP A 107 2.63 17.48 -0.52
N LEU A 108 3.01 16.57 0.40
CA LEU A 108 3.99 16.91 1.45
C LEU A 108 5.33 17.38 0.87
N ARG A 109 5.70 16.93 -0.34
CA ARG A 109 6.89 17.42 -1.01
C ARG A 109 6.78 18.90 -1.31
N GLU A 110 5.62 19.37 -1.74
CA GLU A 110 5.38 20.78 -2.06
C GLU A 110 5.39 21.63 -0.79
N GLU A 111 4.79 21.13 0.30
CA GLU A 111 4.68 21.89 1.56
C GLU A 111 5.94 21.86 2.43
N ARG A 112 6.65 20.73 2.48
CA ARG A 112 7.76 20.48 3.42
C ARG A 112 9.11 20.33 2.74
N GLY A 113 9.15 20.36 1.40
CA GLY A 113 10.38 20.18 0.63
C GLY A 113 10.97 18.76 0.71
N GLU A 114 10.21 17.78 1.20
CA GLU A 114 10.70 16.43 1.47
C GLU A 114 9.85 15.38 0.74
N ALA A 115 10.50 14.44 0.05
CA ALA A 115 9.82 13.41 -0.70
C ALA A 115 9.82 12.10 0.09
N VAL A 116 8.65 11.69 0.57
CA VAL A 116 8.46 10.40 1.25
C VAL A 116 8.06 9.33 0.24
N ARG A 117 8.69 8.17 0.28
CA ARG A 117 8.41 7.01 -0.56
C ARG A 117 8.14 5.77 0.28
N ALA A 118 7.13 4.98 -0.08
CA ALA A 118 6.99 3.62 0.41
C ALA A 118 7.93 2.69 -0.37
N GLU A 119 8.81 2.00 0.35
CA GLU A 119 9.76 1.03 -0.21
C GLU A 119 9.29 -0.41 -0.06
N ALA A 120 8.53 -0.67 0.99
CA ALA A 120 7.95 -1.98 1.23
C ALA A 120 6.65 -1.85 2.02
N LEU A 121 5.70 -2.71 1.73
CA LEU A 121 4.47 -2.92 2.49
C LEU A 121 4.37 -4.43 2.74
N TRP A 122 4.06 -4.86 3.96
CA TRP A 122 3.87 -6.28 4.23
C TRP A 122 2.91 -6.52 5.39
N GLN A 123 2.34 -7.71 5.40
CA GLN A 123 1.54 -8.22 6.50
C GLN A 123 2.43 -9.07 7.41
N ASP A 124 2.42 -8.75 8.71
CA ASP A 124 3.08 -9.52 9.76
C ASP A 124 2.05 -9.88 10.84
N GLY A 125 1.53 -11.10 10.78
CA GLY A 125 0.43 -11.56 11.64
C GLY A 125 -0.82 -10.68 11.48
N ASP A 126 -1.23 -10.04 12.57
CA ASP A 126 -2.37 -9.12 12.65
C ASP A 126 -1.98 -7.65 12.39
N ARG A 127 -0.79 -7.40 11.82
CA ARG A 127 -0.28 -6.05 11.57
C ARG A 127 0.00 -5.80 10.10
N PHE A 128 -0.28 -4.57 9.70
CA PHE A 128 0.22 -3.97 8.48
C PHE A 128 1.50 -3.23 8.79
N CYS A 129 2.52 -3.45 7.98
CA CYS A 129 3.82 -2.82 8.14
C CYS A 129 4.20 -2.09 6.85
N VAL A 130 4.81 -0.93 6.99
CA VAL A 130 5.35 -0.16 5.87
C VAL A 130 6.76 0.29 6.19
N ARG A 131 7.65 0.22 5.20
CA ARG A 131 8.96 0.85 5.23
C ARG A 131 8.92 2.10 4.38
N LEU A 132 9.21 3.25 4.99
CA LEU A 132 9.19 4.56 4.37
C LEU A 132 10.61 5.12 4.29
N ARG A 133 10.94 5.78 3.18
CA ARG A 133 12.21 6.46 2.95
C ARG A 133 11.98 7.93 2.59
N SER A 134 12.84 8.78 3.11
CA SER A 134 13.00 10.20 2.75
C SER A 134 14.49 10.53 2.60
N SER A 135 14.82 11.80 2.32
CA SER A 135 16.21 12.26 2.28
C SER A 135 16.92 12.14 3.65
N HIS A 136 16.16 12.08 4.73
CA HIS A 136 16.66 12.04 6.11
C HIS A 136 16.84 10.63 6.67
N GLY A 137 16.38 9.59 5.96
CA GLY A 137 16.58 8.20 6.38
C GLY A 137 15.40 7.28 6.05
N THR A 138 15.36 6.14 6.73
CA THR A 138 14.34 5.11 6.54
C THR A 138 13.76 4.70 7.90
N THR A 139 12.44 4.57 7.99
CA THR A 139 11.77 4.02 9.18
C THR A 139 10.79 2.93 8.78
N THR A 140 10.38 2.14 9.77
CA THR A 140 9.33 1.14 9.63
C THR A 140 8.19 1.49 10.58
N GLU A 141 7.01 1.70 10.01
CA GLU A 141 5.78 1.94 10.76
C GLU A 141 4.88 0.71 10.68
N SER A 142 4.04 0.52 11.70
CA SER A 142 3.01 -0.53 11.66
C SER A 142 1.70 -0.10 12.30
N ARG A 143 0.61 -0.72 11.87
CA ARG A 143 -0.75 -0.53 12.38
C ARG A 143 -1.48 -1.89 12.49
N PRO A 144 -2.35 -2.09 13.48
CA PRO A 144 -3.17 -3.29 13.54
C PRO A 144 -4.08 -3.42 12.31
N LEU A 145 -4.28 -4.64 11.79
CA LEU A 145 -5.19 -4.99 10.69
C LEU A 145 -6.63 -5.28 11.15
N ASN A 146 -7.06 -4.62 12.23
CA ASN A 146 -8.38 -4.81 12.84
C ASN A 146 -9.28 -3.57 12.74
N GLY A 147 -8.80 -2.51 12.06
CA GLY A 147 -9.55 -1.28 11.83
C GLY A 147 -9.62 -0.31 13.01
N LEU A 148 -9.07 -0.62 14.18
CA LEU A 148 -9.18 0.24 15.37
C LEU A 148 -8.52 1.61 15.18
N ASP A 149 -7.46 1.69 14.37
CA ASP A 149 -6.74 2.92 14.05
C ASP A 149 -6.91 3.32 12.58
N PHE A 150 -7.95 2.81 11.90
CA PHE A 150 -8.15 3.09 10.48
C PHE A 150 -8.90 4.42 10.30
N THR A 151 -8.17 5.44 9.86
CA THR A 151 -8.67 6.81 9.74
C THR A 151 -9.07 7.20 8.32
N GLY A 152 -8.77 6.35 7.33
CA GLY A 152 -8.96 6.68 5.91
C GLY A 152 -7.92 7.66 5.35
N ALA A 153 -6.77 7.79 6.02
CA ALA A 153 -5.63 8.61 5.57
C ALA A 153 -4.30 7.95 5.95
N LEU A 154 -4.26 6.62 5.94
CA LEU A 154 -3.22 5.84 6.59
C LEU A 154 -1.81 6.14 6.05
N GLY A 155 -1.68 6.25 4.72
CA GLY A 155 -0.40 6.57 4.08
C GLY A 155 0.15 7.93 4.52
N LEU A 156 -0.71 8.93 4.68
CA LEU A 156 -0.34 10.27 5.13
C LEU A 156 0.10 10.28 6.59
N GLU A 157 -0.64 9.58 7.46
CA GLU A 157 -0.29 9.48 8.88
C GLU A 157 1.07 8.82 9.09
N MET A 158 1.32 7.69 8.43
CA MET A 158 2.60 7.01 8.52
C MET A 158 3.74 7.85 7.92
N ALA A 159 3.48 8.62 6.85
CA ALA A 159 4.45 9.57 6.32
C ALA A 159 4.79 10.68 7.31
N PHE A 160 3.80 11.23 8.03
CA PHE A 160 4.06 12.20 9.09
C PHE A 160 4.84 11.62 10.26
N ASP A 161 4.51 10.40 10.69
CA ASP A 161 5.24 9.72 11.76
C ASP A 161 6.70 9.46 11.36
N HIS A 162 6.93 8.99 10.14
CA HIS A 162 8.27 8.88 9.56
C HIS A 162 9.02 10.21 9.64
N LEU A 163 8.44 11.31 9.14
CA LEU A 163 9.08 12.63 9.13
C LEU A 163 9.37 13.16 10.54
N ARG A 164 8.54 12.84 11.55
CA ARG A 164 8.82 13.20 12.94
C ARG A 164 10.00 12.43 13.52
N GLN A 165 10.16 11.16 13.14
CA GLN A 165 11.25 10.31 13.62
C GLN A 165 12.59 10.67 12.95
N VAL A 166 12.63 10.80 11.62
CA VAL A 166 13.86 11.08 10.87
C VAL A 166 14.33 12.54 10.98
N ARG A 167 13.51 13.45 11.51
CA ARG A 167 13.95 14.81 11.89
C ARG A 167 14.63 14.88 13.24
N ARG A 168 14.67 13.79 14.03
CA ARG A 168 15.37 13.73 15.32
C ARG A 168 16.86 13.32 15.33
N PRO A 169 17.60 13.11 14.23
CA PRO A 169 19.04 12.88 14.30
C PRO A 169 19.76 14.23 14.40
N GLY A 170 19.78 14.83 15.60
CA GLY A 170 20.46 16.12 15.81
C GLY A 170 20.02 16.98 17.00
N ALA A 171 19.21 16.48 17.94
CA ALA A 171 19.02 17.17 19.22
C ALA A 171 20.17 16.85 20.22
N GLU A 172 21.40 16.78 19.73
CA GLU A 172 22.61 16.74 20.54
C GLU A 172 23.52 17.89 20.07
N HIS A 173 23.99 18.67 21.05
CA HIS A 173 24.67 19.97 20.96
C HIS A 173 23.74 21.20 20.89
N ALA A 174 22.96 21.35 21.96
CA ALA A 174 22.83 22.67 22.59
C ALA A 174 24.13 23.03 23.32
#